data_AF-Q2VGH8-F1
#
_entry.id   AF-Q2VGH8-F1
#
_cell.length_a   1.000
_cell.length_b   1.000
_cell.length_c   1.000
_cell.angle_alpha   90.00
_cell.angle_beta   90.00
_cell.angle_gamma   90.00
#
_symmetry.space_group_name_H-M   'P 1'
#
loop_
_entity.id
_entity.type
_entity.pdbx_description
1 polymer ?
#
loop_
_entity_poly.entity_id
_entity_poly.type
_entity_poly.pdbx_seq_one_letter_code
_entity_poly.pdbx_strand_id
1 'polypeptide(L)'
;ACPSQCSCDQTTVYCHSRRLTSVPAGIPTDRQNLWLYDNQITKLEPGVFDNLTQLSILNMHTNQLKSIPRGAFDNLKSLTQIYLYNNPWDCECRDIMYLRNWVADHTSIVMRWDGKAVNDPDSAKCAGTNTPVRAVTEASTSPSKCP
;
A
#
# COMPACT_ATOMS: atom_id res chain seq x y z
N ALA A 1 -20.95 7.78 -2.97
CA ALA A 1 -20.81 9.01 -2.15
C ALA A 1 -19.34 9.14 -1.72
N CYS A 2 -18.84 10.35 -1.46
CA CYS A 2 -17.45 10.57 -1.03
C CYS A 2 -17.31 10.37 0.49
N PRO A 3 -16.21 9.75 1.00
CA PRO A 3 -15.95 9.70 2.43
C PRO A 3 -15.83 11.11 3.03
N SER A 4 -16.39 11.33 4.22
CA SER A 4 -16.52 12.67 4.83
C SER A 4 -15.18 13.37 5.13
N GLN A 5 -14.13 12.58 5.35
CA GLN A 5 -12.78 13.09 5.58
C GLN A 5 -12.02 13.38 4.28
N CYS A 6 -12.55 12.96 3.14
CA CYS A 6 -11.89 13.03 1.85
C CYS A 6 -12.60 14.00 0.91
N SER A 7 -11.95 14.27 -0.22
CA SER A 7 -12.56 14.97 -1.35
C SER A 7 -12.56 14.05 -2.55
N CYS A 8 -13.54 14.16 -3.44
CA CYS A 8 -13.67 13.27 -4.58
C CYS A 8 -14.03 14.08 -5.82
N ASP A 9 -13.44 13.74 -6.98
CA ASP A 9 -13.87 14.26 -8.28
C ASP A 9 -14.65 13.17 -9.05
N GLN A 10 -14.48 13.01 -10.37
CA GLN A 10 -15.10 11.92 -11.13
C GLN A 10 -14.31 10.61 -11.08
N THR A 11 -12.98 10.67 -10.94
CA THR A 11 -12.09 9.52 -11.11
C THR A 11 -11.26 9.21 -9.86
N THR A 12 -11.13 10.19 -8.96
CA THR A 12 -10.15 10.20 -7.89
C THR A 12 -10.80 10.45 -6.54
N VAL A 13 -10.28 9.75 -5.53
CA VAL A 13 -10.58 9.93 -4.11
C VAL A 13 -9.33 10.47 -3.43
N TYR A 14 -9.39 11.74 -3.01
CA TYR A 14 -8.32 12.48 -2.36
C TYR A 14 -8.44 12.38 -0.84
N CYS A 15 -7.67 11.48 -0.24
CA CYS A 15 -7.60 11.28 1.20
C CYS A 15 -6.19 11.58 1.77
N HIS A 16 -5.29 12.17 0.98
CA HIS A 16 -3.92 12.46 1.42
C HIS A 16 -3.84 13.60 2.45
N SER A 17 -2.78 13.65 3.25
CA SER A 17 -2.46 14.78 4.16
C SER A 17 -3.57 15.13 5.16
N ARG A 18 -4.29 14.12 5.65
CA ARG A 18 -5.50 14.29 6.50
C ARG A 18 -5.37 13.69 7.90
N ARG A 19 -4.16 13.25 8.27
CA ARG A 19 -3.86 12.60 9.57
C ARG A 19 -4.73 11.36 9.82
N LEU A 20 -5.12 10.67 8.76
CA LEU A 20 -5.92 9.45 8.84
C LEU A 20 -5.11 8.36 9.54
N THR A 21 -5.72 7.67 10.50
CA THR A 21 -5.12 6.53 11.20
C THR A 21 -5.55 5.18 10.62
N SER A 22 -6.57 5.18 9.75
CA SER A 22 -7.09 4.04 9.02
C SER A 22 -7.59 4.48 7.64
N VAL A 23 -7.79 3.53 6.74
CA VAL A 23 -8.47 3.79 5.46
C VAL A 23 -9.94 4.19 5.75
N PRO A 24 -10.45 5.29 5.17
CA PRO A 24 -11.84 5.71 5.37
C PRO A 24 -12.84 4.69 4.82
N ALA A 25 -13.96 4.49 5.52
CA ALA A 25 -15.04 3.66 5.03
C ALA A 25 -15.80 4.34 3.88
N GLY A 26 -16.49 3.54 3.06
CA GLY A 26 -17.38 4.05 2.00
C GLY A 26 -16.63 4.67 0.82
N ILE A 27 -15.43 4.20 0.50
CA ILE A 27 -14.72 4.58 -0.72
C ILE A 27 -15.57 4.15 -1.93
N PRO A 28 -15.91 5.08 -2.84
CA PRO A 28 -16.70 4.74 -4.02
C PRO A 28 -15.94 3.77 -4.94
N THR A 29 -16.62 2.69 -5.35
CA THR A 29 -16.05 1.56 -6.10
C THR A 29 -15.86 1.84 -7.60
N ASP A 30 -16.43 2.93 -8.10
CA ASP A 30 -16.37 3.37 -9.50
C ASP A 30 -15.13 4.23 -9.80
N ARG A 31 -14.27 4.47 -8.81
CA ARG A 31 -13.09 5.35 -8.93
C ARG A 31 -11.84 4.58 -9.31
N GLN A 32 -10.95 5.27 -10.02
CA GLN A 32 -9.72 4.72 -10.56
C GLN A 32 -8.50 5.08 -9.71
N ASN A 33 -8.56 6.18 -8.96
CA ASN A 33 -7.41 6.67 -8.21
C ASN A 33 -7.77 6.83 -6.73
N LEU A 34 -6.96 6.27 -5.85
CA LEU A 34 -7.09 6.41 -4.40
C LEU A 34 -5.78 6.94 -3.81
N TRP A 35 -5.84 8.17 -3.27
CA TRP A 35 -4.69 8.85 -2.69
C TRP A 35 -4.80 8.87 -1.17
N LEU A 36 -4.02 8.04 -0.50
CA LEU A 36 -3.96 7.87 0.96
C LEU A 36 -2.61 8.29 1.55
N TYR A 37 -1.71 8.86 0.75
CA TYR A 37 -0.38 9.22 1.19
C TYR A 37 -0.34 10.34 2.23
N ASP A 38 0.79 10.46 2.92
CA ASP A 38 1.00 11.50 3.95
C ASP A 38 -0.08 11.45 5.04
N ASN A 39 -0.24 10.26 5.62
CA ASN A 39 -1.17 9.99 6.70
C ASN A 39 -0.47 9.19 7.81
N GLN A 40 -1.25 8.68 8.77
CA GLN A 40 -0.77 7.96 9.94
C GLN A 40 -1.38 6.54 9.97
N ILE A 41 -1.66 5.97 8.80
CA ILE A 41 -2.31 4.66 8.70
C ILE A 41 -1.33 3.59 9.18
N THR A 42 -1.72 2.86 10.21
CA THR A 42 -0.86 1.86 10.88
C THR A 42 -1.14 0.44 10.42
N LYS A 43 -2.37 0.17 9.97
CA LYS A 43 -2.82 -1.13 9.48
C LYS A 43 -3.92 -0.97 8.44
N LEU A 44 -4.08 -2.00 7.62
CA LEU A 44 -5.22 -2.17 6.73
C LEU A 44 -6.14 -3.24 7.32
N GLU A 45 -7.44 -3.01 7.26
CA GLU A 45 -8.41 -4.05 7.59
C GLU A 45 -8.47 -5.10 6.45
N PRO A 46 -8.64 -6.39 6.75
CA PRO A 46 -8.83 -7.41 5.71
C PRO A 46 -9.96 -7.03 4.75
N GLY A 47 -9.69 -7.15 3.46
CA GLY A 47 -10.66 -6.88 2.39
C GLY A 47 -11.00 -5.41 2.14
N VAL A 48 -10.28 -4.46 2.76
CA VAL A 48 -10.55 -3.01 2.61
C VAL A 48 -10.54 -2.51 1.15
N PHE A 49 -9.85 -3.21 0.26
CA PHE A 49 -9.75 -2.86 -1.16
C PHE A 49 -10.48 -3.84 -2.09
N ASP A 50 -11.15 -4.88 -1.58
CA ASP A 50 -11.69 -5.99 -2.38
C ASP A 50 -12.67 -5.52 -3.47
N ASN A 51 -13.49 -4.52 -3.14
CA ASN A 51 -14.52 -3.99 -4.04
C ASN A 51 -14.01 -2.86 -4.93
N LEU A 52 -12.76 -2.43 -4.79
CA LEU A 52 -12.18 -1.31 -5.55
C LEU A 52 -11.52 -1.80 -6.84
N THR A 53 -12.19 -2.70 -7.56
CA THR A 53 -11.64 -3.42 -8.72
C THR A 53 -11.27 -2.52 -9.89
N GLN A 54 -11.83 -1.30 -9.94
CA GLN A 54 -11.54 -0.29 -10.96
C GLN A 54 -10.28 0.53 -10.67
N LEU A 55 -9.62 0.34 -9.52
CA LEU A 55 -8.41 1.09 -9.18
C LEU A 55 -7.29 0.81 -10.17
N SER A 56 -6.80 1.91 -10.75
CA SER A 56 -5.59 1.98 -11.56
C SER A 56 -4.41 2.52 -10.76
N ILE A 57 -4.65 3.47 -9.83
CA ILE A 57 -3.62 4.07 -8.98
C ILE A 57 -4.00 3.93 -7.51
N LEU A 58 -3.12 3.29 -6.73
CA LEU A 58 -3.20 3.24 -5.27
C LEU A 58 -1.96 3.89 -4.67
N ASN A 59 -2.11 5.05 -4.04
CA ASN A 59 -1.00 5.74 -3.41
C ASN A 59 -1.11 5.68 -1.88
N MET A 60 -0.20 4.94 -1.23
CA MET A 60 -0.14 4.78 0.24
C MET A 60 1.24 5.14 0.82
N HIS A 61 2.09 5.84 0.07
CA HIS A 61 3.42 6.20 0.57
C HIS A 61 3.34 7.16 1.77
N THR A 62 4.40 7.24 2.57
CA THR A 62 4.43 8.13 3.75
C THR A 62 3.26 7.84 4.70
N ASN A 63 3.22 6.63 5.22
CA ASN A 63 2.29 6.16 6.24
C ASN A 63 3.07 5.37 7.32
N GLN A 64 2.36 4.65 8.20
CA GLN A 64 2.96 3.87 9.29
C GLN A 64 2.67 2.37 9.13
N LEU A 65 2.48 1.89 7.91
CA LEU A 65 2.17 0.49 7.62
C LEU A 65 3.40 -0.38 7.90
N LYS A 66 3.19 -1.46 8.65
CA LYS A 66 4.23 -2.46 8.95
C LYS A 66 4.13 -3.70 8.06
N SER A 67 2.92 -4.06 7.65
CA SER A 67 2.64 -5.19 6.76
C SER A 67 1.37 -4.91 5.96
N ILE A 68 1.06 -5.80 5.02
CA ILE A 68 -0.20 -5.78 4.27
C ILE A 68 -0.92 -7.11 4.55
N PRO A 69 -2.22 -7.07 4.92
CA PRO A 69 -3.00 -8.29 5.11
C PRO A 69 -2.97 -9.17 3.87
N ARG A 70 -2.89 -10.48 4.08
CA ARG A 70 -2.92 -11.45 2.97
C ARG A 70 -4.16 -11.23 2.11
N GLY A 71 -3.93 -11.10 0.81
CA GLY A 71 -4.99 -10.96 -0.19
C GLY A 71 -5.49 -9.54 -0.43
N ALA A 72 -5.00 -8.54 0.32
CA ALA A 72 -5.54 -7.17 0.24
C ALA A 72 -5.44 -6.52 -1.15
N PHE A 73 -4.59 -7.03 -2.05
CA PHE A 73 -4.44 -6.53 -3.41
C PHE A 73 -4.94 -7.50 -4.49
N ASP A 74 -5.45 -8.68 -4.13
CA ASP A 74 -5.72 -9.77 -5.10
C ASP A 74 -6.84 -9.41 -6.09
N ASN A 75 -7.77 -8.56 -5.68
CA ASN A 75 -8.88 -8.10 -6.51
C ASN A 75 -8.57 -6.84 -7.33
N LEU A 76 -7.41 -6.20 -7.13
CA LEU A 76 -7.00 -4.96 -7.81
C LEU A 76 -6.40 -5.24 -9.20
N LYS A 77 -7.17 -5.92 -10.05
CA LYS A 77 -6.72 -6.42 -11.36
C LYS A 77 -6.41 -5.32 -12.38
N SER A 78 -6.96 -4.12 -12.18
CA SER A 78 -6.73 -2.95 -13.04
C SER A 78 -5.55 -2.08 -12.60
N LEU A 79 -4.84 -2.46 -11.54
CA LEU A 79 -3.81 -1.62 -10.94
C LEU A 79 -2.60 -1.48 -11.86
N THR A 80 -2.20 -0.25 -12.14
CA THR A 80 -1.04 0.09 -12.99
C THR A 80 0.04 0.83 -12.22
N GLN A 81 -0.30 1.44 -11.08
CA GLN A 81 0.64 2.14 -10.22
C GLN A 81 0.29 1.93 -8.76
N ILE A 82 1.28 1.52 -7.97
CA ILE A 82 1.20 1.50 -6.52
C ILE A 82 2.42 2.17 -5.90
N TYR A 83 2.19 2.99 -4.89
CA TYR A 83 3.25 3.72 -4.17
C TYR A 83 3.26 3.28 -2.71
N LEU A 84 4.36 2.65 -2.29
CA LEU A 84 4.48 1.98 -0.98
C LEU A 84 5.68 2.45 -0.16
N TYR A 85 6.55 3.30 -0.73
CA TYR A 85 7.75 3.81 -0.07
C TYR A 85 7.42 4.66 1.16
N ASN A 86 8.42 4.93 2.01
CA ASN A 86 8.24 5.65 3.27
C ASN A 86 7.14 5.06 4.18
N ASN A 87 7.14 3.73 4.31
CA ASN A 87 6.41 3.01 5.34
C ASN A 87 7.42 2.17 6.14
N PRO A 88 7.26 2.02 7.47
CA PRO A 88 8.15 1.24 8.31
C PRO A 88 7.84 -0.26 8.20
N TRP A 89 8.06 -0.85 7.02
CA TRP A 89 7.78 -2.26 6.75
C TRP A 89 8.56 -3.17 7.72
N ASP A 90 7.84 -3.96 8.50
CA ASP A 90 8.40 -4.91 9.46
C ASP A 90 8.78 -6.19 8.73
N CYS A 91 10.05 -6.27 8.32
CA CYS A 91 10.58 -7.41 7.60
C CYS A 91 11.08 -8.53 8.51
N GLU A 92 10.90 -8.43 9.83
CA GLU A 92 11.20 -9.54 10.75
C GLU A 92 9.98 -10.43 10.99
N CYS A 93 8.78 -9.83 10.99
CA CYS A 93 7.51 -10.55 11.07
C CYS A 93 7.19 -11.31 9.77
N ARG A 94 6.66 -12.54 9.90
CA ARG A 94 6.27 -13.40 8.76
C ARG A 94 5.17 -12.81 7.88
N ASP A 95 4.31 -11.93 8.41
CA ASP A 95 3.22 -11.32 7.65
C ASP A 95 3.70 -10.47 6.48
N ILE A 96 4.98 -10.04 6.49
CA ILE A 96 5.58 -9.32 5.35
C ILE A 96 5.62 -10.15 4.07
N MET A 97 5.56 -11.49 4.17
CA MET A 97 5.76 -12.38 3.02
C MET A 97 4.71 -12.17 1.92
N TYR A 98 3.49 -11.77 2.27
CA TYR A 98 2.49 -11.41 1.26
C TYR A 98 2.96 -10.23 0.42
N LEU A 99 3.31 -9.11 1.08
CA LEU A 99 3.80 -7.92 0.39
C LEU A 99 5.08 -8.19 -0.38
N ARG A 100 6.04 -8.91 0.23
CA ARG A 100 7.29 -9.33 -0.41
C ARG A 100 7.03 -10.04 -1.73
N ASN A 101 6.17 -11.07 -1.72
CA ASN A 101 5.86 -11.85 -2.92
C ASN A 101 5.12 -10.98 -3.94
N TRP A 102 4.13 -10.22 -3.50
CA TRP A 102 3.36 -9.36 -4.38
C TRP A 102 4.24 -8.33 -5.11
N VAL A 103 5.17 -7.66 -4.41
CA VAL A 103 6.13 -6.71 -5.03
C VAL A 103 7.09 -7.44 -5.99
N ALA A 104 7.53 -8.65 -5.66
CA ALA A 104 8.38 -9.46 -6.53
C ALA A 104 7.67 -9.89 -7.82
N ASP A 105 6.37 -10.15 -7.76
CA ASP A 105 5.55 -10.58 -8.91
C ASP A 105 5.05 -9.40 -9.76
N HIS A 106 4.96 -8.20 -9.18
CA HIS A 106 4.38 -7.00 -9.82
C HIS A 106 5.38 -5.85 -9.98
N THR A 107 6.64 -6.17 -10.30
CA THR A 107 7.73 -5.19 -10.31
C THR A 107 7.51 -3.99 -11.22
N SER A 108 6.78 -4.14 -12.32
CA SER A 108 6.52 -3.09 -13.32
C SER A 108 5.53 -2.00 -12.87
N ILE A 109 4.76 -2.24 -11.80
CA ILE A 109 3.73 -1.30 -11.33
C ILE A 109 4.05 -0.69 -9.97
N VAL A 110 5.15 -1.08 -9.34
CA VAL A 110 5.61 -0.48 -8.08
C VAL A 110 6.40 0.78 -8.40
N MET A 111 5.92 1.91 -7.90
CA MET A 111 6.37 3.24 -8.28
C MET A 111 6.92 4.02 -7.08
N ARG A 112 7.84 4.94 -7.37
CA ARG A 112 8.24 6.06 -6.51
C ARG A 112 7.99 7.40 -7.20
N TRP A 113 8.00 8.48 -6.41
CA TRP A 113 7.80 9.83 -6.92
C TRP A 113 9.04 10.71 -6.75
N ASP A 114 9.66 11.07 -7.87
CA ASP A 114 10.82 11.98 -7.95
C ASP A 114 10.45 13.22 -8.79
N GLY A 115 9.27 13.80 -8.53
CA GLY A 115 8.67 14.83 -9.40
C GLY A 115 7.96 14.28 -10.64
N LYS A 116 8.07 12.96 -10.85
CA LYS A 116 7.28 12.15 -11.80
C LYS A 116 7.19 10.72 -11.29
N ALA A 117 6.26 9.95 -11.85
CA ALA A 117 6.18 8.52 -11.60
C ALA A 117 7.43 7.82 -12.17
N VAL A 118 8.14 7.09 -11.32
CA VAL A 118 9.31 6.29 -11.68
C VAL A 118 9.08 4.87 -11.20
N ASN A 119 9.17 3.90 -12.12
CA ASN A 119 9.13 2.49 -11.74
C ASN A 119 10.35 2.14 -10.90
N ASP A 120 10.10 1.66 -9.68
CA ASP A 120 11.13 1.28 -8.73
C ASP A 120 10.58 0.21 -7.77
N PRO A 121 10.75 -1.08 -8.10
CA PRO A 121 10.33 -2.18 -7.23
C PRO A 121 11.15 -2.28 -5.93
N ASP A 122 12.25 -1.54 -5.78
CA ASP A 122 13.07 -1.47 -4.57
C ASP A 122 12.69 -0.31 -3.64
N SER A 123 11.68 0.47 -4.02
CA SER A 123 11.22 1.65 -3.27
C SER A 123 10.57 1.32 -1.92
N ALA A 124 9.92 0.17 -1.79
CA ALA A 124 9.44 -0.35 -0.50
C ALA A 124 10.60 -0.97 0.27
N LYS A 125 10.97 -0.40 1.42
CA LYS A 125 12.15 -0.77 2.20
C LYS A 125 11.81 -1.20 3.63
N CYS A 126 12.52 -2.20 4.10
CA CYS A 126 12.44 -2.71 5.47
C CYS A 126 12.87 -1.63 6.47
N ALA A 127 12.10 -1.52 7.56
CA ALA A 127 12.46 -0.68 8.69
C ALA A 127 13.81 -1.12 9.29
N GLY A 128 14.66 -0.15 9.65
CA GLY A 128 15.98 -0.40 10.25
C GLY A 128 17.07 -0.75 9.24
N THR A 129 16.87 -1.77 8.39
CA THR A 129 17.91 -2.24 7.45
C THR A 129 17.96 -1.46 6.13
N ASN A 130 16.87 -0.78 5.77
CA ASN A 130 16.69 -0.12 4.47
C ASN A 130 16.85 -1.06 3.24
N THR A 131 16.78 -2.38 3.44
CA THR A 131 16.81 -3.36 2.36
C THR A 131 15.46 -3.41 1.64
N PRO A 132 15.40 -3.69 0.33
CA PRO A 132 14.13 -3.83 -0.39
C PRO A 132 13.26 -4.95 0.20
N VAL A 133 11.96 -4.68 0.38
CA VAL A 133 10.99 -5.67 0.89
C VAL A 133 10.95 -6.92 0.01
N ARG A 134 11.03 -6.77 -1.32
CA ARG A 134 11.05 -7.90 -2.26
C ARG A 134 12.27 -8.82 -2.13
N ALA A 135 13.36 -8.34 -1.54
CA ALA A 135 14.58 -9.10 -1.33
C ALA A 135 14.57 -9.90 -0.01
N VAL A 136 13.55 -9.71 0.83
CA VAL A 136 13.37 -10.49 2.07
C VAL A 136 13.22 -11.97 1.73
N THR A 137 13.87 -12.82 2.52
CA THR A 137 13.78 -14.27 2.40
C THR A 137 12.86 -14.82 3.46
N GLU A 138 12.20 -15.94 3.18
CA GLU A 138 11.33 -16.57 4.18
C GLU A 138 12.10 -16.93 5.46
N ALA A 139 13.33 -17.44 5.32
CA ALA A 139 14.21 -17.80 6.43
C ALA A 139 14.61 -16.62 7.34
N SER A 140 14.62 -15.39 6.83
CA SER A 140 14.92 -14.19 7.63
C SER A 140 13.71 -13.66 8.42
N THR A 141 12.52 -14.27 8.26
CA THR A 141 11.27 -13.85 8.92
C THR A 141 10.77 -14.92 9.89
N SER A 142 10.06 -14.52 10.95
CA SER A 142 9.46 -15.44 11.92
C SER A 142 8.02 -15.03 12.30
N PRO A 143 7.08 -15.99 12.41
CA PRO A 143 5.75 -15.72 13.00
C PRO A 143 5.84 -15.25 14.45
N SER A 144 6.86 -15.69 15.19
CA SER A 144 7.05 -15.30 16.60
C SER A 144 7.53 -13.87 16.79
N LYS A 145 7.92 -13.18 15.69
CA LYS A 145 8.33 -11.77 15.69
C LYS A 145 7.21 -10.84 15.24
N CYS A 146 6.01 -11.36 15.05
CA CYS A 146 4.84 -10.55 14.73
C CYS A 146 4.20 -10.02 16.03
N PRO A 147 3.75 -8.75 16.05
CA PRO A 147 3.11 -8.12 17.22
C PRO A 147 1.74 -8.72 17.56
#